data_AF-V9L8K1-F1
#
_entry.id   AF-V9L8K1-F1
#
_cell.length_a   1.000
_cell.length_b   1.000
_cell.length_c   1.000
_cell.angle_alpha   90.00
_cell.angle_beta   90.00
_cell.angle_gamma   90.00
#
_symmetry.space_group_name_H-M   'P 1'
#
loop_
_entity.id
_entity.type
_entity.pdbx_description
1 polymer ?
#
loop_
_entity_poly.entity_id
_entity_poly.type
_entity_poly.pdbx_seq_one_letter_code
_entity_poly.pdbx_strand_id
1 'polypeptide(L)'
;MVLDKEEGVPMLSVQPKGKQKGCAGCNRKIKDRYLLKALDKYWHEDCLKCACCDCRLGEVGSTLYTKANLILCRRDYLRLFGTTGNCAACSKLIPAFEMVMRARDNVYHLDCFACQLCNQRFCVGDKFFLKNNMILCQMDYEEGAMNGSFSSQVQ
;
A
#
# COMPACT_ATOMS: atom_id res chain seq x y z
N MET A 1 8.96 9.66 -10.18
CA MET A 1 7.58 9.29 -9.81
C MET A 1 6.76 10.57 -9.86
N VAL A 2 5.96 10.76 -10.91
CA VAL A 2 4.84 11.71 -10.82
C VAL A 2 3.88 11.11 -9.81
N LEU A 3 4.10 11.46 -8.54
CA LEU A 3 3.11 11.29 -7.50
C LEU A 3 2.04 12.31 -7.88
N ASP A 4 0.98 11.88 -8.58
CA ASP A 4 -0.30 12.55 -8.41
C ASP A 4 -0.46 12.69 -6.90
N LYS A 5 -0.49 13.93 -6.41
CA LYS A 5 -0.61 14.26 -4.98
C LYS A 5 -1.79 13.48 -4.40
N GLU A 6 -1.52 12.32 -3.82
CA GLU A 6 -2.52 11.48 -3.17
C GLU A 6 -2.78 12.07 -1.79
N GLU A 7 -3.44 13.21 -1.77
CA GLU A 7 -3.81 13.91 -0.54
C GLU A 7 -4.96 13.13 0.12
N GLY A 8 -4.60 12.03 0.79
CA GLY A 8 -5.52 11.31 1.66
C GLY A 8 -6.17 12.29 2.62
N VAL A 9 -7.50 12.28 2.68
CA VAL A 9 -8.25 13.25 3.49
C VAL A 9 -8.25 12.77 4.93
N PRO A 10 -7.73 13.57 5.90
CA PRO A 10 -7.72 13.18 7.29
C PRO A 10 -9.14 13.15 7.85
N MET A 11 -9.41 12.16 8.69
CA MET A 11 -10.62 12.04 9.48
C MET A 11 -10.28 12.37 10.93
N LEU A 12 -11.01 13.31 11.51
CA LEU A 12 -10.80 13.72 12.89
C LEU A 12 -11.98 13.25 13.74
N SER A 13 -11.67 12.56 14.85
CA SER A 13 -12.66 12.30 15.89
C SER A 13 -12.83 13.55 16.75
N VAL A 14 -14.06 14.04 16.86
CA VAL A 14 -14.38 15.31 17.50
C VAL A 14 -15.52 15.12 18.50
N GLN A 15 -15.43 15.82 19.62
CA GLN A 15 -16.56 15.93 20.55
C GLN A 15 -17.51 17.02 20.06
N PRO A 16 -18.84 16.76 20.00
CA PRO A 16 -19.82 17.77 19.62
C PRO A 16 -19.92 18.84 20.72
N LYS A 17 -19.33 20.01 20.48
CA LYS A 17 -19.53 21.21 21.32
C LYS A 17 -20.59 22.11 20.66
N GLY A 18 -21.66 22.45 21.40
CA GLY A 18 -22.72 23.36 20.94
C GLY A 18 -23.89 22.68 20.22
N LYS A 19 -24.43 23.33 19.18
CA LYS A 19 -25.62 22.85 18.44
C LYS A 19 -25.35 21.51 17.75
N GLN A 20 -26.33 20.59 17.82
CA GLN A 20 -26.30 19.26 17.18
C GLN A 20 -25.94 19.37 15.69
N LYS A 21 -24.97 18.56 15.25
CA LYS A 21 -24.52 18.51 13.86
C LYS A 21 -25.33 17.49 13.06
N GLY A 22 -25.57 17.75 11.78
CA GLY A 22 -26.21 16.80 10.88
C GLY A 22 -25.18 15.84 10.27
N CYS A 23 -25.54 14.57 10.14
CA CYS A 23 -24.73 13.57 9.46
C CYS A 23 -24.92 13.66 7.94
N ALA A 24 -23.82 13.76 7.19
CA ALA A 24 -23.86 13.80 5.73
C ALA A 24 -24.25 12.46 5.06
N GLY A 25 -24.12 11.33 5.76
CA GLY A 25 -24.47 10.01 5.22
C GLY A 25 -25.96 9.66 5.35
N CYS A 26 -26.59 9.98 6.49
CA CYS A 26 -27.98 9.60 6.75
C CYS A 26 -28.94 10.79 6.97
N ASN A 27 -28.46 12.03 6.86
CA ASN A 27 -29.20 13.27 7.05
C ASN A 27 -29.86 13.46 8.43
N ARG A 28 -29.58 12.58 9.40
CA ARG A 28 -30.08 12.68 10.79
C ARG A 28 -29.10 13.48 11.66
N LYS A 29 -29.61 14.04 12.76
CA LYS A 29 -28.78 14.72 13.76
C LYS A 29 -27.90 13.70 14.51
N ILE A 30 -26.64 14.04 14.67
CA ILE A 30 -25.66 13.27 15.43
C ILE A 30 -25.84 13.55 16.92
N LYS A 31 -26.21 12.51 17.68
CA LYS A 31 -26.38 12.56 19.14
C LYS A 31 -25.27 11.82 19.89
N ASP A 32 -24.34 11.20 19.15
CA ASP A 32 -23.26 10.40 19.70
C ASP A 32 -22.26 11.26 20.47
N ARG A 33 -21.55 10.64 21.42
CA ARG A 33 -20.51 11.30 22.23
C ARG A 33 -19.34 11.79 21.37
N TYR A 34 -19.03 11.06 20.30
CA TYR A 34 -17.98 11.38 19.34
C TYR A 34 -18.55 11.33 17.94
N LEU A 35 -17.98 12.13 17.04
CA LEU A 35 -18.36 12.16 15.64
C LEU A 35 -17.10 12.32 14.77
N LEU A 36 -17.21 11.93 13.51
CA LEU A 36 -16.12 12.09 12.55
C LEU A 36 -16.30 13.38 11.75
N LYS A 37 -15.22 14.16 11.61
CA LYS A 37 -15.14 15.28 10.65
C LYS A 37 -14.22 14.90 9.51
N ALA A 38 -14.74 14.93 8.29
CA ALA A 38 -14.01 14.69 7.05
C ALA A 38 -14.74 15.34 5.87
N LEU A 39 -14.01 15.75 4.82
CA LEU A 39 -14.57 16.43 3.64
C LEU A 39 -15.45 17.64 4.01
N ASP A 40 -15.01 18.41 5.02
CA ASP A 40 -15.73 19.53 5.63
C ASP A 40 -17.17 19.23 6.09
N LYS A 41 -17.46 17.95 6.32
CA LYS A 41 -18.75 17.44 6.78
C LYS A 41 -18.60 16.62 8.06
N TYR A 42 -19.73 16.40 8.71
CA TYR A 42 -19.82 15.59 9.93
C TYR A 42 -20.53 14.27 9.65
N TRP A 43 -20.07 13.21 10.32
CA TRP A 43 -20.52 11.85 10.09
C TRP A 43 -20.69 11.11 11.42
N HIS A 44 -21.70 10.25 11.51
CA HIS A 44 -21.66 9.16 12.49
C HIS A 44 -20.50 8.21 12.14
N GLU A 45 -19.93 7.55 13.14
CA GLU A 45 -18.91 6.50 12.93
C GLU A 45 -19.45 5.40 12.00
N ASP A 46 -20.72 5.05 12.16
CA ASP A 46 -21.41 4.08 11.30
C ASP A 46 -21.74 4.55 9.90
N CYS A 47 -21.77 5.86 9.64
CA CYS A 47 -22.22 6.39 8.35
C CYS A 47 -21.06 6.68 7.39
N LEU A 48 -19.84 6.82 7.90
CA LEU A 48 -18.66 7.06 7.07
C LEU A 48 -18.01 5.73 6.68
N LYS A 49 -18.46 5.18 5.54
CA LYS A 49 -18.06 3.86 5.04
C LYS A 49 -17.39 3.94 3.67
N CYS A 50 -16.58 2.95 3.36
CA CYS A 50 -16.07 2.74 2.00
C CYS A 50 -17.22 2.35 1.07
N ALA A 51 -17.33 3.01 -0.08
CA ALA A 51 -18.32 2.67 -1.10
C ALA A 51 -18.13 1.29 -1.76
N CYS A 52 -16.96 0.65 -1.57
CA CYS A 52 -16.65 -0.67 -2.15
C CYS A 52 -16.70 -1.81 -1.13
N CYS A 53 -16.19 -1.63 0.09
CA CYS A 53 -16.18 -2.67 1.12
C CYS A 53 -17.19 -2.52 2.25
N ASP A 54 -17.94 -1.40 2.32
CA ASP A 54 -18.83 -1.05 3.45
C ASP A 54 -18.16 -1.02 4.84
N CYS A 55 -16.85 -1.20 4.87
CA CYS A 55 -15.99 -1.08 6.04
C CYS A 55 -16.05 0.36 6.59
N ARG A 56 -16.15 0.49 7.91
CA ARG A 56 -16.19 1.77 8.62
C ARG A 56 -14.82 2.43 8.56
N LEU A 57 -14.72 3.60 7.93
CA LEU A 57 -13.42 4.20 7.63
C LEU A 57 -12.70 4.66 8.89
N GLY A 58 -13.43 5.14 9.90
CA GLY A 58 -12.85 5.52 11.19
C GLY A 58 -12.24 4.37 12.00
N GLU A 59 -12.64 3.12 11.73
CA GLU A 59 -12.05 1.93 12.38
C GLU A 59 -10.81 1.43 11.63
N VAL A 60 -10.79 1.56 10.30
CA VAL A 60 -9.71 1.06 9.43
C VAL A 60 -8.49 1.99 9.44
N GLY A 61 -8.69 3.28 9.68
CA GLY A 61 -7.59 4.24 9.79
C GLY A 61 -8.06 5.67 10.03
N SER A 62 -7.13 6.62 9.97
CA SER A 62 -7.40 8.05 10.16
C SER A 62 -7.47 8.84 8.86
N THR A 63 -7.37 8.19 7.70
CA THR A 63 -7.46 8.82 6.38
C THR A 63 -8.45 8.10 5.47
N LEU A 64 -9.18 8.87 4.67
CA LEU A 64 -10.02 8.37 3.59
C LEU A 64 -9.53 8.89 2.24
N TYR A 65 -9.97 8.26 1.16
CA TYR A 65 -9.58 8.65 -0.20
C TYR A 65 -10.83 8.94 -1.01
N THR A 66 -10.77 9.96 -1.86
CA THR A 66 -11.89 10.33 -2.74
C THR A 66 -11.47 10.38 -4.18
N LYS A 67 -12.18 9.66 -5.05
CA LYS A 67 -11.99 9.71 -6.50
C LYS A 67 -13.28 9.28 -7.19
N ALA A 68 -13.60 9.92 -8.33
CA ALA A 68 -14.84 9.67 -9.07
C ALA A 68 -16.12 9.73 -8.20
N ASN A 69 -16.19 10.70 -7.29
CA ASN A 69 -17.29 10.87 -6.32
C ASN A 69 -17.50 9.69 -5.34
N LEU A 70 -16.54 8.77 -5.22
CA LEU A 70 -16.56 7.69 -4.25
C LEU A 70 -15.71 8.05 -3.03
N ILE A 71 -16.17 7.65 -1.84
CA ILE A 71 -15.39 7.66 -0.60
C ILE A 71 -14.87 6.24 -0.38
N LEU A 72 -13.55 6.08 -0.30
CA LEU A 72 -12.90 4.77 -0.33
C LEU A 72 -11.90 4.59 0.82
N CYS A 73 -11.73 3.34 1.23
CA CYS A 73 -10.60 2.96 2.07
C CYS A 73 -9.31 2.93 1.24
N ARG A 74 -8.15 3.01 1.89
CA ARG A 74 -6.83 2.95 1.21
C ARG A 74 -6.71 1.74 0.28
N ARG A 75 -7.14 0.56 0.76
CA ARG A 75 -7.03 -0.70 0.01
C ARG A 75 -7.83 -0.66 -1.29
N ASP A 76 -9.10 -0.27 -1.23
CA ASP A 76 -9.97 -0.25 -2.41
C ASP A 76 -9.62 0.88 -3.36
N TYR A 77 -9.19 2.03 -2.82
CA TYR A 77 -8.65 3.12 -3.62
C TYR A 77 -7.42 2.67 -4.42
N LEU A 78 -6.43 2.02 -3.78
CA LEU A 78 -5.26 1.48 -4.48
C LEU A 78 -5.66 0.39 -5.48
N ARG A 79 -6.59 -0.50 -5.10
CA ARG A 79 -7.09 -1.56 -6.00
C ARG A 79 -7.71 -1.01 -7.29
N LEU A 80 -8.47 0.08 -7.20
CA LEU A 80 -9.19 0.66 -8.34
C LEU A 80 -8.36 1.67 -9.13
N PHE A 81 -7.48 2.41 -8.46
CA PHE A 81 -6.86 3.61 -9.01
C PHE A 81 -5.35 3.70 -8.81
N GLY A 82 -4.76 2.78 -8.04
CA GLY A 82 -3.33 2.74 -7.81
C GLY A 82 -2.58 2.18 -9.01
N THR A 83 -1.32 2.58 -9.13
CA THR A 83 -0.44 2.11 -10.20
C THR A 83 0.01 0.67 -9.94
N THR A 84 -0.32 -0.23 -10.87
CA THR A 84 0.17 -1.61 -10.86
C THR A 84 1.59 -1.70 -11.39
N GLY A 85 2.34 -2.73 -11.00
CA GLY A 85 3.68 -3.02 -11.51
C GLY A 85 3.80 -4.43 -12.07
N ASN A 86 4.98 -4.80 -12.58
CA ASN A 86 5.30 -6.16 -12.98
C ASN A 86 6.45 -6.69 -12.13
N CYS A 87 6.32 -7.91 -11.62
CA CYS A 87 7.39 -8.53 -10.86
C CYS A 87 8.59 -8.85 -11.77
N ALA A 88 9.78 -8.37 -11.40
CA ALA A 88 10.99 -8.60 -12.21
C ALA A 88 11.44 -10.08 -12.26
N ALA A 89 11.04 -10.91 -11.30
CA ALA A 89 11.38 -12.33 -11.26
C ALA A 89 10.39 -13.20 -12.06
N CYS A 90 9.07 -13.01 -11.90
CA CYS A 90 8.06 -13.86 -12.53
C CYS A 90 7.33 -13.20 -13.71
N SER A 91 7.60 -11.92 -14.00
CA SER A 91 6.94 -11.09 -15.03
C SER A 91 5.42 -10.91 -14.87
N LYS A 92 4.80 -11.47 -13.83
CA LYS A 92 3.37 -11.33 -13.55
C LYS A 92 3.05 -9.95 -12.99
N LEU A 93 1.80 -9.53 -13.19
CA LEU A 93 1.26 -8.28 -12.66
C LEU A 93 1.27 -8.31 -11.12
N ILE A 94 1.65 -7.18 -10.54
CA ILE A 94 1.54 -6.85 -9.12
C ILE A 94 0.42 -5.81 -8.98
N PRO A 95 -0.71 -6.14 -8.33
CA PRO A 95 -1.74 -5.18 -7.98
C PRO A 95 -1.20 -4.07 -7.07
N ALA A 96 -1.72 -2.84 -7.24
CA ALA A 96 -1.20 -1.67 -6.53
C ALA A 96 -1.37 -1.70 -4.99
N PHE A 97 -2.29 -2.53 -4.48
CA PHE A 97 -2.51 -2.73 -3.05
C PHE A 97 -1.65 -3.85 -2.45
N GLU A 98 -0.94 -4.62 -3.28
CA GLU A 98 -0.10 -5.73 -2.82
C GLU A 98 1.19 -5.22 -2.18
N MET A 99 1.63 -5.87 -1.10
CA MET A 99 2.93 -5.60 -0.51
C MET A 99 4.03 -6.18 -1.38
N VAL A 100 5.09 -5.41 -1.60
CA VAL A 100 6.17 -5.76 -2.52
C VAL A 100 7.53 -5.56 -1.89
N MET A 101 8.51 -6.33 -2.36
CA MET A 101 9.92 -6.05 -2.16
C MET A 101 10.43 -5.14 -3.28
N ARG A 102 11.32 -4.20 -2.94
CA ARG A 102 11.99 -3.32 -3.91
C ARG A 102 13.49 -3.47 -3.78
N ALA A 103 14.16 -3.64 -4.92
CA ALA A 103 15.62 -3.65 -4.99
C ALA A 103 16.04 -2.84 -6.23
N ARG A 104 16.73 -1.72 -6.00
CA ARG A 104 16.99 -0.69 -7.03
C ARG A 104 15.68 -0.29 -7.74
N ASP A 105 15.62 -0.39 -9.06
CA ASP A 105 14.46 -0.05 -9.87
C ASP A 105 13.45 -1.21 -10.01
N ASN A 106 13.78 -2.39 -9.50
CA ASN A 106 12.95 -3.58 -9.66
C ASN A 106 11.98 -3.76 -8.49
N VAL A 107 10.80 -4.30 -8.82
CA VAL A 107 9.76 -4.69 -7.86
C VAL A 107 9.52 -6.18 -7.92
N TYR A 108 9.25 -6.80 -6.77
CA TYR A 108 9.06 -8.23 -6.64
C TYR A 108 7.87 -8.54 -5.73
N HIS A 109 7.11 -9.59 -6.05
CA HIS A 109 6.22 -10.21 -5.06
C HIS A 109 7.05 -10.68 -3.86
N LEU A 110 6.46 -10.71 -2.66
CA LEU A 110 7.14 -11.20 -1.47
C LEU A 110 7.65 -12.64 -1.67
N ASP A 111 6.83 -13.50 -2.28
CA ASP A 111 7.20 -14.89 -2.57
C ASP A 111 8.24 -15.04 -3.70
N CYS A 112 8.39 -14.02 -4.55
CA CYS A 112 9.36 -14.02 -5.64
C CYS A 112 10.72 -13.40 -5.23
N PHE A 113 10.82 -12.83 -4.04
CA PHE A 113 12.07 -12.26 -3.52
C PHE A 113 12.92 -13.37 -2.88
N ALA A 114 13.52 -14.21 -3.73
CA ALA A 114 14.34 -15.35 -3.37
C ALA A 114 15.47 -15.52 -4.40
N CYS A 115 16.58 -16.16 -4.02
CA CYS A 115 17.67 -16.43 -4.94
C CYS A 115 17.16 -17.18 -6.18
N GLN A 116 17.46 -16.68 -7.39
CA GLN A 116 16.96 -17.30 -8.62
C GLN A 116 17.73 -18.54 -9.08
N LEU A 117 18.81 -18.91 -8.37
CA LEU A 117 19.57 -20.14 -8.63
C LEU A 117 19.15 -21.25 -7.67
N CYS A 118 19.22 -21.02 -6.36
CA CYS A 118 18.88 -22.03 -5.36
C CYS A 118 17.44 -21.95 -4.80
N ASN A 119 16.65 -20.93 -5.18
CA ASN A 119 15.31 -20.65 -4.63
C ASN A 119 15.26 -20.39 -3.12
N GLN A 120 16.41 -20.13 -2.49
CA GLN A 120 16.45 -19.77 -1.07
C GLN A 120 15.78 -18.42 -0.83
N ARG A 121 14.82 -18.39 0.10
CA ARG A 121 14.17 -17.16 0.58
C ARG A 121 15.09 -16.40 1.52
N PHE A 122 15.06 -15.07 1.43
CA PHE A 122 15.84 -14.19 2.29
C PHE A 122 15.10 -13.88 3.59
N CYS A 123 15.82 -13.95 4.70
CA CYS A 123 15.40 -13.45 6.00
C CYS A 123 15.87 -12.00 6.20
N VAL A 124 15.27 -11.32 7.17
CA VAL A 124 15.71 -9.97 7.56
C VAL A 124 17.16 -10.06 8.04
N GLY A 125 18.03 -9.25 7.44
CA GLY A 125 19.47 -9.22 7.74
C GLY A 125 20.33 -10.02 6.76
N ASP A 126 19.72 -10.84 5.89
CA ASP A 126 20.46 -11.58 4.87
C ASP A 126 21.03 -10.63 3.80
N LYS A 127 22.23 -10.95 3.33
CA LYS A 127 22.83 -10.28 2.17
C LYS A 127 22.32 -10.92 0.89
N PHE A 128 21.95 -10.09 -0.06
CA PHE A 128 21.63 -10.49 -1.42
C PHE A 128 22.37 -9.60 -2.42
N PHE A 129 22.53 -10.11 -3.64
CA PHE A 129 23.20 -9.42 -4.73
C PHE A 129 22.29 -9.35 -5.94
N LEU A 130 22.33 -8.24 -6.66
CA LEU A 130 21.56 -8.04 -7.88
C LEU A 130 22.51 -7.97 -9.09
N LYS A 131 22.43 -8.94 -10.00
CA LYS A 131 23.30 -9.02 -11.19
C LYS A 131 22.48 -9.37 -12.43
N ASN A 132 22.54 -8.54 -13.48
CA ASN A 132 21.74 -8.72 -14.70
C ASN A 132 20.24 -8.92 -14.40
N ASN A 133 19.70 -8.14 -13.46
CA ASN A 133 18.35 -8.27 -12.90
C ASN A 133 18.03 -9.59 -12.18
N MET A 134 19.01 -10.48 -12.00
CA MET A 134 18.87 -11.67 -11.18
C MET A 134 19.23 -11.39 -9.73
N ILE A 135 18.38 -11.82 -8.80
CA ILE A 135 18.65 -11.74 -7.38
C ILE A 135 19.31 -13.03 -6.91
N LEU A 136 20.44 -12.91 -6.22
CA LEU A 136 21.30 -14.02 -5.83
C LEU A 136 21.60 -13.96 -4.34
N CYS A 137 21.68 -15.12 -3.68
CA CYS A 137 22.23 -15.20 -2.33
C CYS A 137 23.75 -15.01 -2.36
N GLN A 138 24.33 -14.76 -1.20
CA GLN A 138 25.78 -14.56 -1.08
C GLN A 138 26.57 -15.75 -1.63
N MET A 139 26.17 -16.98 -1.30
CA MET A 139 26.87 -18.18 -1.74
C MET A 139 26.89 -18.31 -3.27
N ASP A 140 25.73 -18.24 -3.91
CA ASP A 140 25.59 -18.38 -5.36
C ASP A 140 26.27 -17.24 -6.13
N TYR A 141 26.27 -16.03 -5.55
CA TYR A 141 26.98 -14.89 -6.13
C TYR A 141 28.50 -15.08 -6.10
N GLU A 142 29.05 -15.49 -4.96
CA GLU A 142 30.48 -15.72 -4.78
C GLU A 142 30.98 -16.91 -5.63
N GLU A 143 30.22 -18.01 -5.68
CA GLU A 143 30.55 -19.19 -6.49
C GLU A 143 30.60 -18.85 -7.98
N GLY A 144 29.58 -18.14 -8.49
CA GLY A 144 29.55 -17.73 -9.89
C GLY A 144 30.60 -16.67 -10.24
N ALA A 145 31.05 -15.86 -9.27
CA ALA A 145 32.17 -14.92 -9.46
C ALA A 145 33.51 -15.64 -9.57
N MET A 146 33.74 -16.71 -8.80
CA MET A 146 34.95 -17.52 -8.88
C MET A 146 35.04 -18.32 -10.19
N ASN A 147 33.91 -18.79 -10.71
CA ASN A 147 33.84 -19.57 -11.95
C ASN A 147 33.93 -18.72 -13.24
N GLY A 148 34.18 -17.41 -13.14
CA GLY A 148 34.36 -16.52 -14.30
C GLY A 148 33.08 -16.17 -15.06
N SER A 149 31.91 -16.69 -14.64
CA SER A 149 30.61 -16.43 -15.27
C SER A 149 30.08 -15.01 -15.01
N PHE A 150 30.66 -14.28 -14.05
CA PHE A 150 30.09 -13.07 -13.50
C PHE A 150 31.15 -11.99 -13.26
N SER A 151 31.53 -11.23 -14.29
CA SER A 151 32.40 -10.06 -14.18
C SER A 151 31.85 -9.04 -13.17
N SER A 152 32.63 -8.73 -12.14
CA SER A 152 32.24 -7.93 -10.98
C SER A 152 31.78 -6.52 -11.35
N GLN A 153 30.53 -6.18 -11.04
CA GLN A 153 30.15 -4.80 -10.76
C GLN A 153 29.56 -4.79 -9.36
N VAL A 154 30.41 -4.41 -8.40
CA VAL A 154 30.02 -4.03 -7.05
C VAL A 154 29.26 -2.71 -7.14
N GLN A 155 28.01 -2.71 -6.67
CA GLN A 155 27.25 -1.51 -6.31
C GLN A 155 26.31 -1.84 -5.16
#